data_AF-K1RTN4-F1
#
_entry.id   AF-K1RTN4-F1
#
_cell.length_a   1.000
_cell.length_b   1.000
_cell.length_c   1.000
_cell.angle_alpha   90.00
_cell.angle_beta   90.00
_cell.angle_gamma   90.00
#
_symmetry.space_group_name_H-M   'P 1'
#
loop_
_entity.id
_entity.type
_entity.pdbx_description
1 polymer ?
#
loop_
_entity_poly.entity_id
_entity_poly.type
_entity_poly.pdbx_seq_one_letter_code
_entity_poly.pdbx_strand_id
1 'polypeptide(L)'
;KFCGSSMDGFLQEFVEISPKRLVKLPDDIDMTVAAFTEIVSVSVHAISRFDKIAHNRRDTVSVWGDGNLGYITSLFLKYHFPKSKIVVFGTDANKLADFTFADETHLVNEVPDGFTTDHAFECVGGNGSPIAIEQIIGLIKPEGTISILGVSEYPVPINTRMILEKGLRVFGSSRSGVKDFAKTVEMYEKHPEIIDYLGNLISSVNTVRTTTDIKNAFEKDTQKSFGKTIMKWEE
;
A
#
# COMPACT_ATOMS: atom_id res chain seq x y z
N LYS A 1 -9.46 -7.83 18.65
CA LYS A 1 -8.15 -8.51 18.56
C LYS A 1 -7.78 -8.67 17.08
N PHE A 2 -6.49 -8.62 16.76
CA PHE A 2 -5.94 -8.73 15.41
C PHE A 2 -5.06 -9.98 15.32
N CYS A 3 -5.39 -10.91 14.42
CA CYS A 3 -4.70 -12.19 14.28
C CYS A 3 -3.28 -11.97 13.74
N GLY A 4 -2.29 -12.63 14.35
CA GLY A 4 -0.87 -12.45 14.01
C GLY A 4 -0.23 -11.20 14.65
N SER A 5 -0.93 -10.54 15.58
CA SER A 5 -0.38 -9.41 16.34
C SER A 5 -0.79 -9.47 17.81
N SER A 6 -2.08 -9.34 18.11
CA SER A 6 -2.58 -9.32 19.49
C SER A 6 -3.18 -10.67 19.94
N MET A 7 -3.09 -11.69 19.09
CA MET A 7 -3.53 -13.07 19.25
C MET A 7 -2.94 -13.91 18.10
N ASP A 8 -3.07 -15.22 18.19
CA ASP A 8 -2.57 -16.16 17.17
C ASP A 8 -3.08 -15.84 15.76
N GLY A 9 -2.20 -16.03 14.78
CA GLY A 9 -2.40 -15.71 13.36
C GLY A 9 -2.97 -16.87 12.56
N PHE A 10 -2.97 -16.74 11.23
CA PHE A 10 -3.54 -17.75 10.33
C PHE A 10 -2.59 -18.89 9.97
N LEU A 11 -1.39 -18.94 10.55
CA LEU A 11 -0.44 -20.04 10.35
C LEU A 11 -0.82 -21.23 11.25
N GLN A 12 -1.97 -21.82 10.99
CA GLN A 12 -2.59 -22.94 11.72
C GLN A 12 -3.53 -23.72 10.79
N GLU A 13 -3.79 -25.00 11.08
CA GLU A 13 -4.62 -25.88 10.23
C GLU A 13 -6.10 -25.46 10.23
N PHE A 14 -6.64 -25.07 11.38
CA PHE A 14 -8.04 -24.65 11.53
C PHE A 14 -8.10 -23.29 12.21
N VAL A 15 -8.97 -22.42 11.72
CA VAL A 15 -9.18 -21.08 12.30
C VAL A 15 -10.66 -20.91 12.64
N GLU A 16 -10.95 -20.66 13.91
CA GLU A 16 -12.29 -20.24 14.32
C GLU A 16 -12.46 -18.74 14.04
N ILE A 17 -13.36 -18.40 13.11
CA ILE A 17 -13.63 -17.02 12.72
C ILE A 17 -15.14 -16.76 12.66
N SER A 18 -15.55 -15.59 13.17
CA SER A 18 -16.95 -15.17 13.08
C SER A 18 -17.35 -14.99 11.61
N PRO A 19 -18.52 -15.51 11.18
CA PRO A 19 -19.02 -15.30 9.81
C PRO A 19 -19.13 -13.83 9.41
N LYS A 20 -19.31 -12.92 10.38
CA LYS A 20 -19.36 -11.46 10.16
C LYS A 20 -18.02 -10.86 9.68
N ARG A 21 -16.92 -11.63 9.74
CA ARG A 21 -15.58 -11.22 9.31
C ARG A 21 -15.18 -11.85 7.97
N LEU A 22 -16.05 -12.65 7.36
CA LEU A 22 -15.82 -13.28 6.07
C LEU A 22 -16.31 -12.35 4.95
N VAL A 23 -15.51 -12.26 3.89
CA VAL A 23 -15.87 -11.61 2.63
C VAL A 23 -15.70 -12.66 1.55
N LYS A 24 -16.74 -12.88 0.73
CA LYS A 24 -16.69 -13.85 -0.37
C LYS A 24 -15.75 -13.30 -1.45
N LEU A 25 -14.87 -14.15 -1.97
CA LEU A 25 -14.02 -13.85 -3.12
C LEU A 25 -14.68 -14.35 -4.43
N PRO A 26 -14.30 -13.82 -5.60
CA PRO A 26 -14.66 -14.39 -6.89
C PRO A 26 -14.19 -15.84 -6.99
N ASP A 27 -14.97 -16.70 -7.63
CA ASP A 27 -14.71 -18.14 -7.65
C ASP A 27 -13.43 -18.50 -8.46
N ASP A 28 -13.00 -17.63 -9.37
CA ASP A 28 -11.87 -17.80 -10.30
C ASP A 28 -10.65 -16.92 -9.96
N ILE A 29 -10.62 -16.27 -8.79
CA ILE A 29 -9.49 -15.42 -8.38
C ILE A 29 -8.22 -16.24 -8.21
N ASP A 30 -7.07 -15.66 -8.59
CA ASP A 30 -5.78 -16.21 -8.23
C ASP A 30 -5.61 -16.24 -6.70
N MET A 31 -5.59 -17.44 -6.12
CA MET A 31 -5.47 -17.65 -4.69
C MET A 31 -4.14 -17.15 -4.11
N THR A 32 -3.09 -17.04 -4.92
CA THR A 32 -1.81 -16.47 -4.50
C THR A 32 -1.90 -14.95 -4.34
N VAL A 33 -2.70 -14.28 -5.17
CA VAL A 33 -3.08 -12.87 -4.98
C VAL A 33 -4.03 -12.71 -3.80
N ALA A 34 -5.03 -13.59 -3.70
CA ALA A 34 -5.99 -13.57 -2.61
C ALA A 34 -5.32 -13.61 -1.22
N ALA A 35 -4.23 -14.37 -1.09
CA ALA A 35 -3.49 -14.57 0.16
C ALA A 35 -2.95 -13.26 0.80
N PHE A 36 -2.73 -12.20 0.02
CA PHE A 36 -2.30 -10.90 0.54
C PHE A 36 -3.35 -9.79 0.35
N THR A 37 -4.62 -10.14 0.17
CA THR A 37 -5.73 -9.16 0.09
C THR A 37 -5.81 -8.27 1.34
N GLU A 38 -5.31 -8.72 2.49
CA GLU A 38 -5.24 -7.90 3.71
C GLU A 38 -4.48 -6.59 3.46
N ILE A 39 -3.24 -6.64 2.95
CA ILE A 39 -2.47 -5.40 2.69
C ILE A 39 -3.13 -4.56 1.60
N VAL A 40 -3.80 -5.18 0.62
CA VAL A 40 -4.55 -4.46 -0.42
C VAL A 40 -5.70 -3.66 0.18
N SER A 41 -6.44 -4.26 1.11
CA SER A 41 -7.55 -3.60 1.79
C SER A 41 -7.09 -2.43 2.70
N VAL A 42 -5.83 -2.41 3.16
CA VAL A 42 -5.25 -1.27 3.88
C VAL A 42 -5.15 -0.04 2.96
N SER A 43 -4.71 -0.21 1.71
CA SER A 43 -4.68 0.88 0.73
C SER A 43 -6.09 1.37 0.41
N VAL A 44 -7.05 0.47 0.23
CA VAL A 44 -8.47 0.84 0.01
C VAL A 44 -9.05 1.61 1.19
N HIS A 45 -8.69 1.23 2.42
CA HIS A 45 -9.09 1.95 3.63
C HIS A 45 -8.52 3.37 3.65
N ALA A 46 -7.22 3.52 3.38
CA ALA A 46 -6.56 4.83 3.32
C ALA A 46 -7.16 5.74 2.24
N ILE A 47 -7.39 5.21 1.04
CA ILE A 47 -8.02 5.92 -0.09
C ILE A 47 -9.46 6.32 0.26
N SER A 48 -10.24 5.43 0.88
CA SER A 48 -11.61 5.73 1.32
C SER A 48 -11.67 6.84 2.37
N ARG A 49 -10.64 6.96 3.22
CA ARG A 49 -10.55 8.05 4.21
C ARG A 49 -10.09 9.35 3.57
N PHE A 50 -9.09 9.27 2.71
CA PHE A 50 -8.61 10.37 1.89
C PHE A 50 -9.76 11.02 1.11
N ASP A 51 -10.56 10.21 0.41
CA ASP A 51 -11.65 10.68 -0.44
C ASP A 51 -12.69 11.54 0.31
N LYS A 52 -12.90 11.25 1.59
CA LYS A 52 -13.86 11.98 2.46
C LYS A 52 -13.36 13.31 2.97
N ILE A 53 -12.04 13.51 3.04
CA ILE A 53 -11.44 14.67 3.72
C ILE A 53 -10.67 15.59 2.78
N ALA A 54 -10.19 15.04 1.66
CA ALA A 54 -9.43 15.79 0.67
C ALA A 54 -10.34 16.64 -0.19
N HIS A 55 -9.88 17.83 -0.55
CA HIS A 55 -10.60 18.69 -1.49
C HIS A 55 -10.70 18.07 -2.90
N ASN A 56 -11.55 18.65 -3.73
CA ASN A 56 -11.88 18.10 -5.05
C ASN A 56 -10.80 18.32 -6.12
N ARG A 57 -9.86 19.28 -5.93
CA ARG A 57 -8.74 19.47 -6.85
C ARG A 57 -7.76 18.31 -6.71
N ARG A 58 -7.77 17.38 -7.66
CA ARG A 58 -6.97 16.15 -7.64
C ARG A 58 -6.32 15.93 -9.00
N ASP A 59 -5.73 16.99 -9.57
CA ASP A 59 -5.11 16.90 -10.89
C ASP A 59 -3.87 16.00 -10.81
N THR A 60 -3.10 16.10 -9.72
CA THR A 60 -1.98 15.22 -9.41
C THR A 60 -2.12 14.65 -8.00
N VAL A 61 -2.02 13.32 -7.87
CA VAL A 61 -1.89 12.61 -6.59
C VAL A 61 -0.59 11.82 -6.61
N SER A 62 0.23 12.01 -5.59
CA SER A 62 1.57 11.42 -5.56
C SER A 62 1.78 10.44 -4.42
N VAL A 63 2.62 9.44 -4.64
CA VAL A 63 2.93 8.40 -3.65
C VAL A 63 4.44 8.34 -3.45
N TRP A 64 4.89 8.43 -2.20
CA TRP A 64 6.28 8.18 -1.83
C TRP A 64 6.43 6.76 -1.31
N GLY A 65 7.27 5.97 -1.95
CA GLY A 65 7.56 4.58 -1.62
C GLY A 65 7.43 3.68 -2.84
N ASP A 66 8.52 3.00 -3.17
CA ASP A 66 8.64 2.01 -4.26
C ASP A 66 8.50 0.56 -3.76
N GLY A 67 8.04 0.38 -2.52
CA GLY A 67 7.73 -0.93 -1.94
C GLY A 67 6.30 -1.41 -2.24
N ASN A 68 5.96 -2.62 -1.78
CA ASN A 68 4.67 -3.26 -2.01
C ASN A 68 3.47 -2.35 -1.67
N LEU A 69 3.52 -1.64 -0.53
CA LEU A 69 2.42 -0.76 -0.11
C LEU A 69 2.27 0.45 -1.05
N GLY A 70 3.38 1.02 -1.52
CA GLY A 70 3.38 2.11 -2.50
C GLY A 70 2.83 1.65 -3.84
N TYR A 71 3.22 0.46 -4.31
CA TYR A 71 2.69 -0.16 -5.53
C TYR A 71 1.18 -0.36 -5.46
N ILE A 72 0.70 -1.04 -4.41
CA ILE A 72 -0.73 -1.30 -4.21
C ILE A 72 -1.52 0.01 -4.09
N THR A 73 -1.01 0.98 -3.32
CA THR A 73 -1.69 2.27 -3.12
C THR A 73 -1.78 3.04 -4.43
N SER A 74 -0.69 3.10 -5.19
CA SER A 74 -0.66 3.79 -6.50
C SER A 74 -1.60 3.14 -7.51
N LEU A 75 -1.63 1.81 -7.55
CA LEU A 75 -2.53 1.04 -8.41
C LEU A 75 -3.99 1.37 -8.09
N PHE A 76 -4.37 1.31 -6.82
CA PHE A 76 -5.75 1.57 -6.42
C PHE A 76 -6.14 3.04 -6.57
N LEU A 77 -5.21 3.99 -6.43
CA LEU A 77 -5.44 5.39 -6.75
C LEU A 77 -5.73 5.59 -8.23
N LYS A 78 -5.02 4.90 -9.13
CA LYS A 78 -5.24 4.96 -10.58
C LYS A 78 -6.67 4.56 -10.96
N TYR A 79 -7.19 3.49 -10.36
CA TYR A 79 -8.55 3.02 -10.63
C TYR A 79 -9.64 3.80 -9.88
N HIS A 80 -9.37 4.32 -8.68
CA HIS A 80 -10.34 5.15 -7.95
C HIS A 80 -10.49 6.54 -8.56
N PHE A 81 -9.40 7.11 -9.07
CA PHE A 81 -9.36 8.47 -9.60
C PHE A 81 -8.75 8.48 -11.02
N PRO A 82 -9.46 7.94 -12.03
CA PRO A 82 -8.92 7.78 -13.38
C PRO A 82 -8.62 9.11 -14.09
N LYS A 83 -9.10 10.24 -13.55
CA LYS A 83 -8.81 11.60 -14.05
C LYS A 83 -7.59 12.24 -13.40
N SER A 84 -7.08 11.66 -12.32
CA SER A 84 -5.89 12.14 -11.62
C SER A 84 -4.65 11.57 -12.26
N LYS A 85 -3.61 12.40 -12.39
CA LYS A 85 -2.26 11.94 -12.69
C LYS A 85 -1.65 11.30 -11.44
N ILE A 86 -1.27 10.04 -11.53
CA ILE A 86 -0.62 9.30 -10.46
C ILE A 86 0.89 9.34 -10.66
N VAL A 87 1.61 9.92 -9.69
CA VAL A 87 3.07 10.08 -9.75
C VAL A 87 3.72 9.37 -8.56
N VAL A 88 4.66 8.47 -8.83
CA VAL A 88 5.31 7.67 -7.79
C VAL A 88 6.77 8.10 -7.62
N PHE A 89 7.18 8.29 -6.37
CA PHE A 89 8.55 8.61 -5.99
C PHE A 89 9.18 7.44 -5.25
N GLY A 90 10.36 7.02 -5.71
CA GLY A 90 11.10 5.88 -5.17
C GLY A 90 12.59 6.14 -5.03
N THR A 91 13.29 5.17 -4.47
CA THR A 91 14.76 5.19 -4.30
C THR A 91 15.48 4.22 -5.24
N ASP A 92 14.74 3.27 -5.82
CA ASP A 92 15.27 2.24 -6.71
C ASP A 92 14.57 2.30 -8.07
N ALA A 93 15.32 2.66 -9.11
CA ALA A 93 14.81 2.77 -10.47
C ALA A 93 14.29 1.44 -11.02
N ASN A 94 14.85 0.30 -10.60
CA ASN A 94 14.38 -1.01 -11.05
C ASN A 94 13.00 -1.32 -10.48
N LYS A 95 12.76 -0.99 -9.21
CA LYS A 95 11.43 -1.16 -8.60
C LYS A 95 10.42 -0.20 -9.21
N LEU A 96 10.82 1.04 -9.48
CA LEU A 96 9.95 2.03 -10.13
C LEU A 96 9.52 1.59 -11.54
N ALA A 97 10.37 0.86 -12.28
CA ALA A 97 10.02 0.33 -13.59
C ALA A 97 8.83 -0.64 -13.56
N ASP A 98 8.54 -1.27 -12.41
CA ASP A 98 7.38 -2.16 -12.25
C ASP A 98 6.05 -1.39 -12.16
N PHE A 99 6.07 -0.08 -11.85
CA PHE A 99 4.88 0.77 -11.73
C PHE A 99 4.32 1.21 -13.09
N THR A 100 4.20 0.26 -14.03
CA THR A 100 3.82 0.50 -15.43
C THR A 100 2.42 1.11 -15.62
N PHE A 101 1.57 1.08 -14.59
CA PHE A 101 0.24 1.71 -14.57
C PHE A 101 0.25 3.18 -14.10
N ALA A 102 1.34 3.63 -13.47
CA ALA A 102 1.47 5.01 -13.01
C ALA A 102 1.71 5.94 -14.21
N ASP A 103 1.28 7.20 -14.10
CA ASP A 103 1.46 8.16 -15.19
C ASP A 103 2.92 8.64 -15.25
N GLU A 104 3.58 8.76 -14.09
CA GLU A 104 5.03 9.04 -14.00
C GLU A 104 5.66 8.36 -12.77
N THR A 105 6.95 8.07 -12.88
CA THR A 105 7.79 7.58 -11.79
C THR A 105 9.09 8.37 -11.75
N HIS A 106 9.52 8.80 -10.56
CA HIS A 106 10.74 9.58 -10.39
C HIS A 106 11.57 9.06 -9.22
N LEU A 107 12.89 9.12 -9.33
CA LEU A 107 13.74 8.96 -8.16
C LEU A 107 13.56 10.18 -7.23
N VAL A 108 13.60 9.97 -5.92
CA VAL A 108 13.42 11.04 -4.91
C VAL A 108 14.50 12.14 -5.00
N ASN A 109 15.65 11.87 -5.62
CA ASN A 109 16.71 12.84 -5.87
C ASN A 109 16.67 13.46 -7.28
N GLU A 110 15.67 13.11 -8.10
CA GLU A 110 15.50 13.55 -9.50
C GLU A 110 14.08 14.11 -9.72
N VAL A 111 13.54 14.81 -8.72
CA VAL A 111 12.23 15.45 -8.83
C VAL A 111 12.26 16.51 -9.94
N PRO A 112 11.32 16.50 -10.92
CA PRO A 112 11.30 17.49 -11.99
C PRO A 112 11.18 18.92 -11.47
N ASP A 113 11.87 19.85 -12.12
CA ASP A 113 11.80 21.27 -11.80
C ASP A 113 10.36 21.79 -11.89
N GLY A 114 9.91 22.51 -10.86
CA GLY A 114 8.56 23.04 -10.78
C GLY A 114 7.46 22.01 -10.51
N PHE A 115 7.82 20.75 -10.23
CA PHE A 115 6.85 19.73 -9.85
C PHE A 115 6.06 20.15 -8.59
N THR A 116 4.74 19.95 -8.64
CA THR A 116 3.85 20.10 -7.49
C THR A 116 2.77 19.04 -7.51
N THR A 117 2.22 18.71 -6.33
CA THR A 117 1.15 17.73 -6.19
C THR A 117 -0.01 18.29 -5.37
N ASP A 118 -1.24 17.88 -5.67
CA ASP A 118 -2.42 18.30 -4.90
C ASP A 118 -2.55 17.51 -3.60
N HIS A 119 -2.21 16.22 -3.65
CA HIS A 119 -2.34 15.28 -2.54
C HIS A 119 -1.22 14.26 -2.54
N ALA A 120 -0.88 13.73 -1.36
CA ALA A 120 0.22 12.79 -1.22
C ALA A 120 -0.10 11.62 -0.30
N PHE A 121 0.52 10.47 -0.58
CA PHE A 121 0.53 9.29 0.26
C PHE A 121 1.97 8.93 0.60
N GLU A 122 2.28 8.85 1.88
CA GLU A 122 3.57 8.40 2.40
C GLU A 122 3.47 6.90 2.71
N CYS A 123 4.25 6.09 1.98
CA CYS A 123 4.28 4.63 2.06
C CYS A 123 5.71 4.10 2.32
N VAL A 124 6.61 4.93 2.86
CA VAL A 124 8.02 4.60 3.06
C VAL A 124 8.25 3.97 4.43
N GLY A 125 7.82 4.65 5.50
CA GLY A 125 8.05 4.21 6.88
C GLY A 125 9.53 4.20 7.28
N GLY A 126 9.81 3.60 8.44
CA GLY A 126 11.14 3.46 9.00
C GLY A 126 11.93 4.76 9.04
N ASN A 127 13.21 4.68 8.67
CA ASN A 127 14.13 5.83 8.63
C ASN A 127 13.92 6.74 7.41
N GLY A 128 13.19 6.27 6.38
CA GLY A 128 12.90 7.06 5.18
C GLY A 128 11.72 8.03 5.36
N SER A 129 10.82 7.73 6.30
CA SER A 129 9.64 8.55 6.60
C SER A 129 9.92 10.05 6.82
N PRO A 130 10.89 10.50 7.65
CA PRO A 130 11.14 11.93 7.82
C PRO A 130 11.53 12.63 6.52
N ILE A 131 12.33 11.97 5.68
CA ILE A 131 12.79 12.53 4.39
C ILE A 131 11.61 12.63 3.42
N ALA A 132 10.81 11.58 3.32
CA ALA A 132 9.63 11.53 2.47
C ALA A 132 8.60 12.58 2.87
N ILE A 133 8.28 12.69 4.17
CA ILE A 133 7.31 13.68 4.67
C ILE A 133 7.79 15.12 4.40
N GLU A 134 9.07 15.42 4.62
CA GLU A 134 9.58 16.77 4.36
C GLU A 134 9.53 17.11 2.86
N GLN A 135 9.89 16.17 1.99
CA GLN A 135 9.80 16.36 0.55
C GLN A 135 8.35 16.53 0.08
N ILE A 136 7.41 15.73 0.61
CA ILE A 136 5.98 15.90 0.39
C ILE A 136 5.54 17.30 0.79
N ILE A 137 5.88 17.75 2.01
CA ILE A 137 5.53 19.08 2.51
C ILE A 137 6.10 20.17 1.60
N GLY A 138 7.31 20.00 1.05
CA GLY A 138 7.90 20.93 0.09
C GLY A 138 7.09 21.05 -1.21
N LEU A 139 6.68 19.92 -1.78
CA LEU A 139 6.08 19.83 -3.14
C LEU A 139 4.55 19.94 -3.16
N ILE A 140 3.88 19.68 -2.04
CA ILE A 140 2.42 19.71 -1.97
C ILE A 140 1.90 21.15 -2.02
N LYS A 141 0.82 21.36 -2.80
CA LYS A 141 0.13 22.64 -2.90
C LYS A 141 -0.64 22.97 -1.59
N PRO A 142 -0.96 24.25 -1.34
CA PRO A 142 -1.79 24.63 -0.21
C PRO A 142 -3.12 23.87 -0.16
N GLU A 143 -3.57 23.61 1.07
CA GLU A 143 -4.77 22.84 1.45
C GLU A 143 -4.75 21.36 1.06
N GLY A 144 -3.62 20.89 0.55
CA GLY A 144 -3.38 19.49 0.22
C GLY A 144 -3.55 18.56 1.41
N THR A 145 -3.71 17.28 1.10
CA THR A 145 -3.93 16.22 2.09
C THR A 145 -2.83 15.18 1.97
N ILE A 146 -2.23 14.85 3.10
CA ILE A 146 -1.16 13.85 3.22
C ILE A 146 -1.72 12.67 4.03
N SER A 147 -1.71 11.48 3.42
CA SER A 147 -1.97 10.22 4.12
C SER A 147 -0.66 9.58 4.55
N ILE A 148 -0.52 9.28 5.84
CA ILE A 148 0.65 8.58 6.40
C ILE A 148 0.29 7.11 6.58
N LEU A 149 0.94 6.25 5.81
CA LEU A 149 0.75 4.79 5.85
C LEU A 149 2.05 4.06 6.23
N GLY A 150 3.22 4.69 6.05
CA GLY A 150 4.50 4.13 6.44
C GLY A 150 4.55 3.84 7.94
N VAL A 151 5.07 2.67 8.30
CA VAL A 151 5.25 2.28 9.71
C VAL A 151 6.66 2.65 10.15
N SER A 152 6.77 3.43 11.22
CA SER A 152 8.04 3.81 11.85
C SER A 152 8.04 3.40 13.32
N GLU A 153 9.14 2.78 13.76
CA GLU A 153 9.29 2.30 15.15
C GLU A 153 9.52 3.45 16.16
N TYR A 154 10.11 4.55 15.68
CA TYR A 154 10.40 5.73 16.49
C TYR A 154 9.61 6.95 16.00
N PRO A 155 9.35 7.94 16.88
CA PRO A 155 8.70 9.19 16.48
C PRO A 155 9.42 9.86 15.31
N VAL A 156 8.66 10.25 14.29
CA VAL A 156 9.16 10.91 13.09
C VAL A 156 8.98 12.43 13.22
N PRO A 157 10.04 13.25 13.13
CA PRO A 157 9.90 14.69 13.15
C PRO A 157 9.20 15.17 11.88
N ILE A 158 8.26 16.11 12.03
CA ILE A 158 7.52 16.71 10.91
C ILE A 158 7.54 18.23 11.01
N ASN A 159 7.59 18.93 9.88
CA ASN A 159 7.62 20.39 9.81
C ASN A 159 6.22 20.99 10.04
N THR A 160 5.82 21.07 11.31
CA THR A 160 4.50 21.58 11.72
C THR A 160 4.26 23.03 11.34
N ARG A 161 5.31 23.84 11.20
CA ARG A 161 5.23 25.22 10.72
C ARG A 161 4.67 25.26 9.30
N MET A 162 5.20 24.43 8.40
CA MET A 162 4.74 24.38 7.01
C MET A 162 3.37 23.72 6.87
N ILE A 163 3.04 22.75 7.72
CA ILE A 163 1.69 22.19 7.81
C ILE A 163 0.67 23.30 8.11
N LEU A 164 0.96 24.16 9.10
CA LEU A 164 0.12 25.31 9.44
C LEU A 164 0.05 26.32 8.29
N GLU A 165 1.20 26.72 7.75
CA GLU A 165 1.30 27.78 6.74
C GLU A 165 0.59 27.41 5.43
N LYS A 166 0.70 26.15 4.99
CA LYS A 166 0.02 25.64 3.80
C LYS A 166 -1.41 25.16 4.07
N GLY A 167 -1.88 25.14 5.33
CA GLY A 167 -3.20 24.64 5.69
C GLY A 167 -3.42 23.15 5.38
N LEU A 168 -2.38 22.33 5.56
CA LEU A 168 -2.41 20.92 5.17
C LEU A 168 -3.26 20.07 6.12
N ARG A 169 -3.93 19.06 5.56
CA ARG A 169 -4.51 17.96 6.34
C ARG A 169 -3.54 16.81 6.37
N VAL A 170 -3.15 16.34 7.55
CA VAL A 170 -2.30 15.16 7.71
C VAL A 170 -3.05 14.12 8.52
N PHE A 171 -3.16 12.88 8.02
CA PHE A 171 -3.85 11.81 8.73
C PHE A 171 -3.12 10.48 8.58
N GLY A 172 -3.09 9.70 9.67
CA GLY A 172 -2.59 8.33 9.64
C GLY A 172 -3.68 7.33 9.26
N SER A 173 -3.30 6.30 8.52
CA SER A 173 -4.16 5.16 8.19
C SER A 173 -3.41 3.85 8.40
N SER A 174 -4.04 2.89 9.07
CA SER A 174 -3.48 1.56 9.28
C SER A 174 -4.60 0.54 9.38
N ARG A 175 -4.29 -0.70 8.99
CA ARG A 175 -5.24 -1.82 8.98
C ARG A 175 -6.47 -1.50 8.13
N SER A 176 -7.43 -2.41 8.17
CA SER A 176 -8.68 -2.31 7.43
C SER A 176 -9.76 -3.14 8.11
N GLY A 177 -11.02 -2.87 7.77
CA GLY A 177 -12.18 -3.63 8.23
C GLY A 177 -12.86 -4.41 7.11
N VAL A 178 -13.88 -5.18 7.48
CA VAL A 178 -14.70 -6.00 6.55
C VAL A 178 -15.26 -5.17 5.39
N LYS A 179 -15.64 -3.90 5.64
CA LYS A 179 -16.12 -3.00 4.60
C LYS A 179 -15.04 -2.63 3.58
N ASP A 180 -13.79 -2.52 4.02
CA ASP A 180 -12.67 -2.22 3.13
C ASP A 180 -12.31 -3.45 2.29
N PHE A 181 -12.33 -4.65 2.89
CA PHE A 181 -12.21 -5.91 2.15
C PHE A 181 -13.30 -6.10 1.09
N ALA A 182 -14.57 -5.81 1.45
CA ALA A 182 -15.68 -5.90 0.51
C ALA A 182 -15.46 -4.97 -0.70
N LYS A 183 -15.05 -3.71 -0.44
CA LYS A 183 -14.69 -2.78 -1.51
C LYS A 183 -13.48 -3.24 -2.34
N THR A 184 -12.50 -3.86 -1.71
CA THR A 184 -11.37 -4.45 -2.44
C THR A 184 -11.84 -5.53 -3.40
N VAL A 185 -12.73 -6.41 -2.97
CA VAL A 185 -13.33 -7.43 -3.84
C VAL A 185 -14.18 -6.81 -4.95
N GLU A 186 -15.00 -5.82 -4.64
CA GLU A 186 -15.77 -5.07 -5.67
C GLU A 186 -14.83 -4.46 -6.74
N MET A 187 -13.65 -3.98 -6.33
CA MET A 187 -12.65 -3.48 -7.27
C MET A 187 -12.04 -4.59 -8.11
N TYR A 188 -11.77 -5.78 -7.54
CA TYR A 188 -11.30 -6.94 -8.30
C TYR A 188 -12.33 -7.40 -9.34
N GLU A 189 -13.61 -7.43 -8.99
CA GLU A 189 -14.69 -7.81 -9.91
C GLU A 189 -14.89 -6.78 -11.03
N LYS A 190 -14.78 -5.49 -10.69
CA LYS A 190 -14.97 -4.39 -11.65
C LYS A 190 -13.77 -4.18 -12.57
N HIS A 191 -12.57 -4.45 -12.05
CA HIS A 191 -11.28 -4.26 -12.72
C HIS A 191 -10.40 -5.51 -12.55
N PRO A 192 -10.71 -6.63 -13.25
CA PRO A 192 -9.97 -7.88 -13.13
C PRO A 192 -8.46 -7.74 -13.37
N GLU A 193 -8.04 -6.77 -14.21
CA GLU A 193 -6.65 -6.43 -14.48
C GLU A 193 -5.85 -6.02 -13.23
N ILE A 194 -6.52 -5.58 -12.16
CA ILE A 194 -5.86 -5.33 -10.85
C ILE A 194 -5.22 -6.61 -10.33
N ILE A 195 -5.85 -7.78 -10.52
CA ILE A 195 -5.32 -9.07 -10.06
C ILE A 195 -4.00 -9.38 -10.78
N ASP A 196 -3.93 -9.13 -12.09
CA ASP A 196 -2.70 -9.34 -12.86
C ASP A 196 -1.56 -8.44 -12.37
N TYR A 197 -1.84 -7.14 -12.13
CA TYR A 197 -0.86 -6.22 -11.57
C TYR A 197 -0.40 -6.63 -10.17
N LEU A 198 -1.31 -7.12 -9.34
CA LEU A 198 -0.96 -7.62 -8.00
C LEU A 198 -0.15 -8.92 -8.09
N GLY A 199 -0.40 -9.76 -9.09
CA GLY A 199 0.38 -10.97 -9.37
C GLY A 199 1.87 -10.70 -9.54
N ASN A 200 2.24 -9.56 -10.14
CA ASN A 200 3.64 -9.14 -10.28
C ASN A 200 4.36 -8.91 -8.93
N LEU A 201 3.60 -8.69 -7.84
CA LEU A 201 4.20 -8.57 -6.51
C LEU A 201 4.60 -9.94 -5.96
N ILE A 202 4.15 -11.07 -6.51
CA ILE A 202 4.48 -12.39 -5.97
C ILE A 202 5.93 -12.73 -6.31
N SER A 203 6.80 -12.72 -5.30
CA SER A 203 8.22 -13.02 -5.49
C SER A 203 8.55 -14.50 -5.36
N SER A 204 7.71 -15.27 -4.65
CA SER A 204 7.82 -16.72 -4.55
C SER A 204 6.58 -17.33 -3.92
N VAL A 205 6.24 -18.52 -4.40
CA VAL A 205 5.30 -19.43 -3.73
C VAL A 205 6.11 -20.58 -3.15
N ASN A 206 6.09 -20.73 -1.82
CA ASN A 206 6.77 -21.81 -1.12
C ASN A 206 5.72 -22.78 -0.59
N THR A 207 5.82 -24.04 -1.01
CA THR A 207 5.00 -25.11 -0.45
C THR A 207 5.45 -25.42 0.97
N VAL A 208 4.51 -25.50 1.89
CA VAL A 208 4.76 -25.73 3.31
C VAL A 208 4.01 -26.98 3.75
N ARG A 209 4.75 -27.97 4.24
CA ARG A 209 4.22 -29.20 4.85
C ARG A 209 4.67 -29.37 6.30
N THR A 210 5.79 -28.72 6.65
CA THR A 210 6.43 -28.85 7.96
C THR A 210 6.83 -27.49 8.52
N THR A 211 7.10 -27.44 9.83
CA THR A 211 7.63 -26.25 10.49
C THR A 211 9.02 -25.84 9.97
N THR A 212 9.78 -26.78 9.40
CA THR A 212 11.05 -26.49 8.72
C THR A 212 10.81 -25.71 7.43
N ASP A 213 9.79 -26.06 6.65
CA ASP A 213 9.44 -25.33 5.42
C ASP A 213 9.02 -23.89 5.71
N ILE A 214 8.29 -23.66 6.82
CA ILE A 214 7.94 -22.32 7.30
C ILE A 214 9.21 -21.50 7.54
N LYS A 215 10.18 -22.04 8.30
CA LYS A 215 11.44 -21.35 8.61
C LYS A 215 12.19 -21.01 7.33
N ASN A 216 12.31 -21.96 6.42
CA ASN A 216 12.95 -21.75 5.12
C ASN A 216 12.25 -20.66 4.30
N ALA A 217 10.92 -20.56 4.36
CA ALA A 217 10.19 -19.49 3.67
C ALA A 217 10.50 -18.10 4.25
N PHE A 218 10.59 -17.95 5.59
CA PHE A 218 11.00 -16.69 6.23
C PHE A 218 12.46 -16.31 5.96
N GLU A 219 13.37 -17.29 5.95
CA GLU A 219 14.78 -17.06 5.61
C GLU A 219 14.95 -16.60 4.16
N LYS A 220 14.16 -17.15 3.24
CA LYS A 220 14.14 -16.68 1.84
C LYS A 220 13.54 -15.28 1.72
N ASP A 221 12.47 -14.98 2.45
CA ASP A 221 11.80 -13.68 2.40
C ASP A 221 12.71 -12.55 2.87
N THR A 222 13.45 -12.77 3.96
CA THR A 222 14.41 -11.79 4.51
C THR A 222 15.58 -11.45 3.58
N GLN A 223 15.88 -12.31 2.59
CA GLN A 223 16.90 -12.06 1.58
C GLN A 223 16.39 -11.24 0.38
N LYS A 224 15.08 -10.98 0.29
CA LYS A 224 14.48 -10.26 -0.84
C LYS A 224 14.28 -8.79 -0.52
N SER A 225 14.50 -7.96 -1.53
CA SER A 225 14.35 -6.50 -1.43
C SER A 225 12.96 -6.00 -1.83
N PHE A 226 12.12 -6.84 -2.46
CA PHE A 226 10.81 -6.48 -3.01
C PHE A 226 9.90 -7.70 -3.22
N GLY A 227 8.58 -7.46 -3.27
CA GLY A 227 7.56 -8.47 -3.52
C GLY A 227 7.03 -9.18 -2.26
N LYS A 228 6.20 -10.20 -2.49
CA LYS A 228 5.43 -10.95 -1.50
C LYS A 228 5.76 -12.44 -1.60
N THR A 229 6.12 -13.02 -0.47
CA THR A 229 6.28 -14.45 -0.33
C THR A 229 4.95 -15.08 0.08
N ILE A 230 4.49 -16.06 -0.70
CA ILE A 230 3.28 -16.83 -0.44
C ILE A 230 3.69 -18.18 0.13
N MET A 231 3.08 -18.56 1.27
CA MET A 231 3.20 -19.90 1.84
C MET A 231 1.96 -20.70 1.45
N LYS A 232 2.11 -21.67 0.56
CA LYS A 232 1.04 -22.59 0.16
C LYS A 232 1.06 -23.80 1.08
N TRP A 233 0.14 -23.85 2.03
CA TRP A 233 -0.02 -24.99 2.92
C TRP A 233 -0.52 -26.20 2.12
N GLU A 234 0.18 -27.32 2.24
CA GLU A 234 -0.22 -28.62 1.71
C GLU A 234 -0.16 -29.63 2.85
N GLU A 235 -1.30 -30.27 3.13
CA GLU A 235 -1.41 -31.38 4.08
C GLU A 235 -0.72 -32.65 3.56
#